data_AF-A0A8B3Y4P4-F1
#
_entry.id   AF-A0A8B3Y4P4-F1
#
_cell.length_a   1.000
_cell.length_b   1.000
_cell.length_c   1.000
_cell.angle_alpha   90.00
_cell.angle_beta   90.00
_cell.angle_gamma   90.00
#
_symmetry.space_group_name_H-M   'P 1'
#
loop_
_entity.id
_entity.type
_entity.pdbx_description
1 polymer ?
#
loop_
_entity_poly.entity_id
_entity_poly.type
_entity_poly.pdbx_seq_one_letter_code
_entity_poly.pdbx_strand_id
1 'polypeptide(L)'
;MNMKVDSFSDVQQIQPADKPNVSVVEAPSRSLALDDIAQIFNEEVALNAQALGRRSIGAKVSPVAELVQLYEQLGHPGQTTLETIVRRLRFELLRKPTVEKLVNLAGSDPARAFVVLQFIANEAKTGGLKVEEDLARSALKELKQDFGGPIQAGLNIALALKEASADPQERQDVRALYYASVVVRQSLALMLQTLLKMYGPTEFSKGVGLMTQALNGDIAAHTQSVPTEKLRLLLKGLGECRELRSVLGNCEALIQRLSVDYNPVDLLQRFLGYASTGIDSPEVQRLASEFGGTLLAARLHALNELSREVKAVPIAWWLDAQSQAAAVKVFKNVMLELAREERGHLQLPGETRTFG
;
A
#
# COMPACT_ATOMS: atom_id res chain seq x y z
N MET A 1 -59.39 -17.76 -61.97
CA MET A 1 -60.07 -19.00 -61.54
C MET A 1 -59.02 -19.94 -60.98
N ASN A 2 -59.28 -20.52 -59.80
CA ASN A 2 -58.43 -21.39 -58.98
C ASN A 2 -57.77 -22.56 -59.73
N MET A 3 -56.54 -22.93 -59.36
CA MET A 3 -56.28 -24.10 -58.49
C MET A 3 -54.79 -24.23 -58.10
N LYS A 4 -54.59 -24.97 -56.99
CA LYS A 4 -53.37 -25.21 -56.18
C LYS A 4 -52.59 -26.45 -56.69
N VAL A 5 -51.50 -26.80 -55.98
CA VAL A 5 -50.77 -28.11 -55.82
C VAL A 5 -49.27 -27.97 -56.20
N ASP A 6 -48.33 -27.93 -55.22
CA ASP A 6 -47.49 -29.00 -54.58
C ASP A 6 -46.31 -29.46 -55.49
N SER A 7 -45.11 -29.92 -55.08
CA SER A 7 -44.48 -30.51 -53.88
C SER A 7 -42.97 -30.13 -53.85
N PHE A 8 -42.12 -30.46 -52.86
CA PHE A 8 -41.30 -31.70 -52.64
C PHE A 8 -40.55 -31.55 -51.28
N SER A 9 -40.62 -32.49 -50.31
CA SER A 9 -39.77 -33.70 -50.04
C SER A 9 -38.29 -33.35 -49.68
N ASP A 10 -37.63 -33.79 -48.60
CA ASP A 10 -37.33 -35.14 -48.09
C ASP A 10 -36.84 -35.08 -46.61
N VAL A 11 -37.28 -35.92 -45.64
CA VAL A 11 -36.99 -37.35 -45.31
C VAL A 11 -35.75 -37.60 -44.43
N GLN A 12 -36.07 -37.90 -43.15
CA GLN A 12 -35.55 -38.90 -42.19
C GLN A 12 -34.18 -38.78 -41.49
N GLN A 13 -34.32 -38.90 -40.16
CA GLN A 13 -33.33 -38.95 -39.08
C GLN A 13 -32.60 -40.30 -39.02
N ILE A 14 -31.31 -40.24 -38.70
CA ILE A 14 -30.47 -41.38 -38.30
C ILE A 14 -29.96 -41.10 -36.87
N GLN A 15 -30.19 -42.02 -35.93
CA GLN A 15 -29.55 -42.05 -34.61
C GLN A 15 -28.26 -42.89 -34.66
N PRO A 16 -27.25 -42.56 -33.82
CA PRO A 16 -26.39 -43.59 -33.26
C PRO A 16 -26.11 -43.48 -31.74
N ALA A 17 -26.18 -44.67 -31.12
CA ALA A 17 -25.59 -45.28 -29.92
C ALA A 17 -24.77 -44.51 -28.85
N ASP A 18 -25.08 -44.91 -27.61
CA ASP A 18 -24.34 -45.08 -26.33
C ASP A 18 -23.18 -44.18 -25.86
N LYS A 19 -23.31 -43.80 -24.58
CA LYS A 19 -22.52 -42.88 -23.77
C LYS A 19 -21.25 -43.52 -23.16
N PRO A 20 -20.22 -42.71 -22.86
CA PRO A 20 -19.46 -42.82 -21.63
C PRO A 20 -19.92 -41.78 -20.60
N ASN A 21 -20.06 -42.24 -19.36
CA ASN A 21 -20.54 -41.51 -18.19
C ASN A 21 -19.45 -40.53 -17.69
N VAL A 22 -19.72 -39.22 -17.74
CA VAL A 22 -18.91 -38.20 -17.05
C VAL A 22 -19.79 -37.56 -15.99
N SER A 23 -19.48 -37.86 -14.73
CA SER A 23 -20.08 -37.21 -13.57
C SER A 23 -19.78 -35.70 -13.64
N VAL A 24 -20.82 -34.89 -13.89
CA VAL A 24 -20.76 -33.45 -13.71
C VAL A 24 -20.68 -33.21 -12.20
N VAL A 25 -19.50 -32.83 -11.71
CA VAL A 25 -19.38 -32.21 -10.40
C VAL A 25 -20.02 -30.83 -10.53
N GLU A 26 -21.18 -30.65 -9.89
CA GLU A 26 -21.78 -29.33 -9.70
C GLU A 26 -20.76 -28.40 -9.03
N ALA A 27 -20.47 -27.28 -9.69
CA ALA A 27 -19.72 -26.20 -9.08
C ALA A 27 -20.49 -25.73 -7.83
N PRO A 28 -19.81 -25.48 -6.70
CA PRO A 28 -20.49 -25.01 -5.50
C PRO A 28 -21.19 -23.68 -5.81
N SER A 29 -22.48 -23.63 -5.50
CA SER A 29 -23.30 -22.43 -5.59
C SER A 29 -22.57 -21.26 -4.93
N ARG A 30 -22.36 -20.19 -5.70
CA ARG A 30 -21.94 -18.90 -5.13
C ARG A 30 -22.92 -18.56 -4.02
N SER A 31 -22.42 -18.46 -2.80
CA SER A 31 -23.24 -18.19 -1.63
C SER A 31 -23.89 -16.81 -1.81
N LEU A 32 -25.22 -16.77 -1.85
CA LEU A 32 -26.05 -15.55 -1.85
C LEU A 32 -25.56 -14.50 -0.83
N ALA A 33 -25.00 -14.95 0.30
CA ALA A 33 -24.42 -14.10 1.33
C ALA A 33 -23.23 -13.21 0.89
N LEU A 34 -22.47 -13.59 -0.15
CA LEU A 34 -21.36 -12.77 -0.66
C LEU A 34 -21.85 -11.69 -1.63
N ASP A 35 -22.90 -12.00 -2.41
CA ASP A 35 -23.55 -11.02 -3.29
C ASP A 35 -24.34 -10.00 -2.46
N ASP A 36 -24.93 -10.42 -1.34
CA ASP A 36 -25.59 -9.52 -0.37
C ASP A 36 -24.59 -8.53 0.26
N ILE A 37 -23.37 -8.98 0.62
CA ILE A 37 -22.34 -8.09 1.18
C ILE A 37 -21.83 -7.10 0.13
N ALA A 38 -21.66 -7.54 -1.12
CA ALA A 38 -21.28 -6.65 -2.23
C ALA A 38 -22.39 -5.64 -2.54
N GLN A 39 -23.65 -6.03 -2.41
CA GLN A 39 -24.80 -5.15 -2.60
C GLN A 39 -24.93 -4.12 -1.47
N ILE A 40 -24.77 -4.52 -0.21
CA ILE A 40 -24.75 -3.60 0.94
C ILE A 40 -23.63 -2.57 0.79
N PHE A 41 -22.44 -3.01 0.37
CA PHE A 41 -21.32 -2.10 0.13
C PHE A 41 -21.60 -1.11 -1.02
N ASN A 42 -22.20 -1.58 -2.12
CA ASN A 42 -22.58 -0.71 -3.24
C ASN A 42 -23.69 0.28 -2.87
N GLU A 43 -24.66 -0.14 -2.06
CA GLU A 43 -25.73 0.72 -1.53
C GLU A 43 -25.15 1.79 -0.59
N GLU A 44 -24.20 1.44 0.27
CA GLU A 44 -23.54 2.39 1.17
C GLU A 44 -22.65 3.39 0.43
N VAL A 45 -21.95 2.95 -0.62
CA VAL A 45 -21.21 3.84 -1.54
C VAL A 45 -22.16 4.79 -2.29
N ALA A 46 -23.31 4.30 -2.75
CA ALA A 46 -24.31 5.12 -3.43
C ALA A 46 -24.99 6.13 -2.50
N LEU A 47 -25.28 5.74 -1.26
CA LEU A 47 -25.83 6.62 -0.23
C LEU A 47 -24.82 7.71 0.16
N ASN A 48 -23.53 7.37 0.27
CA ASN A 48 -22.47 8.35 0.51
C ASN A 48 -22.29 9.31 -0.69
N ALA A 49 -22.36 8.81 -1.92
CA ALA A 49 -22.33 9.65 -3.12
C ALA A 49 -23.53 10.61 -3.19
N GLN A 50 -24.73 10.15 -2.81
CA GLN A 50 -25.92 11.00 -2.73
C GLN A 50 -25.87 11.99 -1.57
N ALA A 51 -25.30 11.61 -0.42
CA ALA A 51 -25.09 12.50 0.72
C ALA A 51 -24.10 13.63 0.38
N LEU A 52 -23.08 13.36 -0.43
CA LEU A 52 -22.16 14.37 -0.97
C LEU A 52 -22.86 15.30 -1.98
N GLY A 53 -23.72 14.76 -2.86
CA GLY A 53 -24.49 15.54 -3.83
C GLY A 53 -25.53 16.49 -3.20
N ARG A 54 -26.02 16.19 -2.00
CA ARG A 54 -27.00 17.04 -1.27
C ARG A 54 -26.36 18.18 -0.46
N ARG A 55 -25.03 18.21 -0.28
CA ARG A 55 -24.33 19.23 0.53
C ARG A 55 -23.89 20.49 -0.24
N SER A 56 -24.13 20.60 -1.54
CA SER A 56 -23.68 21.75 -2.34
C SER A 56 -24.62 22.97 -2.33
N ILE A 57 -25.57 23.04 -1.38
CA ILE A 57 -26.44 24.22 -1.18
C ILE A 57 -26.21 24.72 0.25
N GLY A 58 -25.17 25.53 0.44
CA GLY A 58 -24.84 26.13 1.74
C GLY A 58 -24.02 27.40 1.55
N ALA A 59 -24.31 28.43 2.35
CA ALA A 59 -23.74 29.77 2.27
C ALA A 59 -22.21 29.79 2.03
N LYS A 60 -21.73 30.75 1.22
CA LYS A 60 -20.29 30.95 0.94
C LYS A 60 -19.53 31.09 2.25
N VAL A 61 -18.83 30.04 2.66
CA VAL A 61 -17.91 30.07 3.80
C VAL A 61 -16.76 31.01 3.41
N SER A 62 -16.31 31.85 4.34
CA SER A 62 -15.14 32.70 4.10
C SER A 62 -13.91 31.80 3.86
N PRO A 63 -13.03 32.10 2.89
CA PRO A 63 -11.82 31.32 2.64
C PRO A 63 -10.94 31.11 3.87
N VAL A 64 -10.98 32.04 4.84
CA VAL A 64 -10.27 31.92 6.11
C VAL A 64 -10.89 30.85 7.02
N ALA A 65 -12.21 30.76 7.07
CA ALA A 65 -12.91 29.75 7.86
C ALA A 65 -12.71 28.33 7.29
N GLU A 66 -12.60 28.19 5.97
CA GLU A 66 -12.23 26.91 5.33
C GLU A 66 -10.83 26.45 5.76
N LEU A 67 -9.86 27.36 5.84
CA LEU A 67 -8.49 27.04 6.28
C LEU A 67 -8.43 26.62 7.76
N VAL A 68 -9.23 27.27 8.62
CA VAL A 68 -9.38 26.86 10.02
C VAL A 68 -9.95 25.43 10.09
N GLN A 69 -11.01 25.15 9.33
CA GLN A 69 -11.63 23.83 9.29
C GLN A 69 -10.65 22.75 8.77
N LEU A 70 -9.88 23.05 7.73
CA LEU A 70 -8.86 22.16 7.20
C LEU A 70 -7.76 21.88 8.22
N TYR A 71 -7.31 22.89 8.96
CA TYR A 71 -6.32 22.69 10.04
C TYR A 71 -6.85 21.72 11.11
N GLU A 72 -8.10 21.88 11.53
CA GLU A 72 -8.75 20.96 12.47
C GLU A 72 -8.93 19.54 11.91
N GLN A 73 -9.22 19.40 10.62
CA GLN A 73 -9.32 18.10 9.95
C GLN A 73 -7.98 17.39 9.83
N LEU A 74 -6.91 18.13 9.54
CA LEU A 74 -5.55 17.60 9.59
C LEU A 74 -5.17 17.23 11.03
N GLY A 75 -5.69 17.98 12.01
CA GLY A 75 -5.30 17.85 13.42
C GLY A 75 -3.82 18.19 13.63
N HIS A 76 -3.35 18.26 14.87
CA HIS A 76 -1.92 18.34 15.19
C HIS A 76 -1.64 17.39 16.37
N PRO A 77 -0.61 16.53 16.31
CA PRO A 77 -0.39 15.55 17.37
C PRO A 77 -0.14 16.17 18.75
N GLY A 78 0.64 17.25 18.80
CA GLY A 78 0.82 18.07 20.01
C GLY A 78 -0.36 19.00 20.34
N GLN A 79 -1.54 18.80 19.75
CA GLN A 79 -2.76 19.61 19.92
C GLN A 79 -2.53 21.12 19.83
N THR A 80 -1.57 21.52 19.01
CA THR A 80 -1.17 22.92 18.87
C THR A 80 -2.21 23.65 18.02
N THR A 81 -2.70 24.79 18.51
CA THR A 81 -3.71 25.58 17.79
C THR A 81 -3.13 26.25 16.54
N LEU A 82 -4.00 26.58 15.58
CA LEU A 82 -3.60 27.29 14.37
C LEU A 82 -2.90 28.61 14.70
N GLU A 83 -3.42 29.40 15.64
CA GLU A 83 -2.86 30.70 16.03
C GLU A 83 -1.43 30.58 16.55
N THR A 84 -1.16 29.51 17.30
CA THR A 84 0.17 29.24 17.87
C THR A 84 1.17 28.94 16.75
N ILE A 85 0.82 28.09 15.79
CA ILE A 85 1.69 27.78 14.67
C ILE A 85 1.84 28.99 13.74
N VAL A 86 0.76 29.73 13.47
CA VAL A 86 0.80 30.97 12.68
C VAL A 86 1.81 31.96 13.25
N ARG A 87 1.77 32.23 14.57
CA ARG A 87 2.73 33.13 15.24
C ARG A 87 4.16 32.66 15.05
N ARG A 88 4.40 31.35 15.19
CA ARG A 88 5.74 30.76 15.04
C ARG A 88 6.26 30.86 13.60
N LEU A 89 5.42 30.52 12.61
CA LEU A 89 5.78 30.58 11.20
C LEU A 89 5.99 32.02 10.72
N ARG A 90 5.18 32.98 11.19
CA ARG A 90 5.40 34.41 10.92
C ARG A 90 6.80 34.87 11.32
N PHE A 91 7.22 34.53 12.54
CA PHE A 91 8.56 34.87 13.01
C PHE A 91 9.67 34.22 12.16
N GLU A 92 9.47 32.95 11.79
CA GLU A 92 10.45 32.22 11.01
C GLU A 92 10.55 32.70 9.56
N LEU A 93 9.44 33.09 8.91
CA LEU A 93 9.42 33.62 7.54
C LEU A 93 10.33 34.84 7.36
N LEU A 94 10.47 35.69 8.38
CA LEU A 94 11.39 36.84 8.37
C LEU A 94 12.86 36.41 8.21
N ARG A 95 13.18 35.19 8.63
CA ARG A 95 14.52 34.59 8.54
C ARG A 95 14.73 33.78 7.27
N LYS A 96 13.75 33.74 6.36
CA LYS A 96 13.76 32.97 5.10
C LYS A 96 14.17 31.50 5.33
N PRO A 97 13.35 30.73 6.05
CA PRO A 97 13.66 29.36 6.43
C PRO A 97 13.55 28.44 5.20
N THR A 98 14.19 27.27 5.27
CA THR A 98 13.95 26.22 4.27
C THR A 98 12.52 25.67 4.40
N VAL A 99 12.00 25.12 3.30
CA VAL A 99 10.69 24.44 3.28
C VAL A 99 10.62 23.32 4.31
N GLU A 100 11.67 22.51 4.44
CA GLU A 100 11.75 21.44 5.43
C GLU A 100 11.58 21.96 6.86
N LYS A 101 12.17 23.11 7.18
CA LYS A 101 12.01 23.74 8.49
C LYS A 101 10.55 24.16 8.71
N LEU A 102 9.88 24.71 7.69
CA LEU A 102 8.46 25.07 7.77
C LEU A 102 7.57 23.84 8.00
N VAL A 103 7.85 22.74 7.30
CA VAL A 103 7.15 21.46 7.48
C VAL A 103 7.33 20.92 8.89
N ASN A 104 8.56 20.93 9.41
CA ASN A 104 8.86 20.50 10.78
C ASN A 104 8.14 21.35 11.83
N LEU A 105 8.08 22.67 11.64
CA LEU A 105 7.34 23.58 12.53
C LEU A 105 5.83 23.34 12.52
N ALA A 106 5.31 22.82 11.41
CA ALA A 106 3.92 22.38 11.28
C ALA A 106 3.73 20.91 11.68
N GLY A 107 4.59 20.35 12.54
CA GLY A 107 4.46 18.98 13.05
C GLY A 107 4.75 17.92 12.00
N SER A 108 5.72 18.19 11.12
CA SER A 108 6.20 17.29 10.06
C SER A 108 5.12 16.87 9.05
N ASP A 109 4.16 17.77 8.78
CA ASP A 109 3.07 17.56 7.81
C ASP A 109 3.07 18.67 6.75
N PRO A 110 3.38 18.36 5.48
CA PRO A 110 3.40 19.36 4.41
C PRO A 110 2.02 19.92 4.09
N ALA A 111 0.92 19.15 4.24
CA ALA A 111 -0.42 19.67 4.05
C ALA A 111 -0.79 20.65 5.17
N ARG A 112 -0.36 20.37 6.41
CA ARG A 112 -0.56 21.32 7.53
C ARG A 112 0.25 22.60 7.33
N ALA A 113 1.52 22.48 6.94
CA ALA A 113 2.36 23.65 6.61
C ALA A 113 1.72 24.50 5.51
N PHE A 114 1.18 23.86 4.48
CA PHE A 114 0.47 24.52 3.39
C PHE A 114 -0.75 25.31 3.88
N VAL A 115 -1.62 24.70 4.70
CA VAL A 115 -2.81 25.37 5.25
C VAL A 115 -2.42 26.59 6.09
N VAL A 116 -1.40 26.46 6.95
CA VAL A 116 -0.94 27.58 7.80
C VAL A 116 -0.37 28.72 6.96
N LEU A 117 0.44 28.42 5.94
CA LEU A 117 1.00 29.45 5.07
C LEU A 117 -0.07 30.14 4.21
N GLN A 118 -1.08 29.39 3.75
CA GLN A 118 -2.25 29.97 3.06
C GLN A 118 -3.02 30.92 3.98
N PHE A 119 -3.18 30.56 5.25
CA PHE A 119 -3.82 31.40 6.25
C PHE A 119 -3.04 32.71 6.46
N ILE A 120 -1.72 32.62 6.66
CA ILE A 120 -0.83 33.79 6.80
C ILE A 120 -0.94 34.71 5.57
N ALA A 121 -0.85 34.15 4.36
CA ALA A 121 -0.92 34.94 3.12
C ALA A 121 -2.27 35.65 2.97
N ASN A 122 -3.38 35.00 3.34
CA ASN A 122 -4.72 35.60 3.27
C ASN A 122 -4.92 36.70 4.32
N GLU A 123 -4.45 36.50 5.56
CA GLU A 123 -4.49 37.55 6.59
C GLU A 123 -3.63 38.75 6.22
N ALA A 124 -2.39 38.51 5.77
CA ALA A 124 -1.47 39.57 5.35
C ALA A 124 -2.05 40.39 4.20
N LYS A 125 -2.65 39.73 3.20
CA LYS A 125 -3.34 40.40 2.09
C LYS A 125 -4.50 41.27 2.58
N THR A 126 -5.32 40.75 3.50
CA THR A 126 -6.48 41.48 4.05
C THR A 126 -6.04 42.67 4.90
N GLY A 127 -4.94 42.53 5.64
CA GLY A 127 -4.33 43.58 6.46
C GLY A 127 -3.42 44.56 5.71
N GLY A 128 -3.22 44.39 4.39
CA GLY A 128 -2.32 45.24 3.60
C GLY A 128 -0.82 45.05 3.91
N LEU A 129 -0.44 43.94 4.54
CA LEU A 129 0.93 43.62 4.95
C LEU A 129 1.72 42.99 3.81
N LYS A 130 2.08 43.79 2.80
CA LYS A 130 2.65 43.31 1.53
C LYS A 130 3.92 42.46 1.69
N VAL A 131 4.84 42.86 2.59
CA VAL A 131 6.10 42.11 2.82
C VAL A 131 5.81 40.71 3.36
N GLU A 132 4.86 40.58 4.28
CA GLU A 132 4.48 39.30 4.87
C GLU A 132 3.75 38.43 3.84
N GLU A 133 2.86 39.03 3.05
CA GLU A 133 2.19 38.34 1.94
C GLU A 133 3.22 37.75 0.96
N ASP A 134 4.20 38.55 0.52
CA ASP A 134 5.22 38.12 -0.43
C ASP A 134 6.10 36.99 0.12
N LEU A 135 6.47 37.05 1.41
CA LEU A 135 7.23 35.97 2.08
C LEU A 135 6.42 34.67 2.15
N ALA A 136 5.15 34.75 2.58
CA ALA A 136 4.27 33.58 2.68
C ALA A 136 4.00 32.96 1.31
N ARG A 137 3.76 33.78 0.28
CA ARG A 137 3.54 33.31 -1.11
C ARG A 137 4.79 32.66 -1.70
N SER A 138 5.98 33.19 -1.40
CA SER A 138 7.24 32.60 -1.85
C SER A 138 7.45 31.22 -1.21
N ALA A 139 7.27 31.12 0.11
CA ALA A 139 7.33 29.84 0.83
C ALA A 139 6.29 28.82 0.32
N LEU A 140 5.06 29.26 0.02
CA LEU A 140 4.03 28.40 -0.58
C LEU A 140 4.43 27.84 -1.94
N LYS A 141 5.12 28.65 -2.77
CA LYS A 141 5.58 28.21 -4.09
C LYS A 141 6.63 27.12 -3.95
N GLU A 142 7.63 27.32 -3.09
CA GLU A 142 8.68 26.33 -2.82
C GLU A 142 8.09 25.06 -2.20
N LEU A 143 7.19 25.20 -1.22
CA LEU A 143 6.51 24.07 -0.59
C LEU A 143 5.73 23.22 -1.60
N LYS A 144 5.01 23.84 -2.54
CA LYS A 144 4.30 23.12 -3.60
C LYS A 144 5.24 22.43 -4.60
N GLN A 145 6.40 23.03 -4.86
CA GLN A 145 7.39 22.44 -5.76
C GLN A 145 7.92 21.13 -5.18
N ASP A 146 8.22 21.10 -3.88
CA ASP A 146 8.84 19.94 -3.23
C ASP A 146 7.82 18.91 -2.74
N PHE A 147 6.62 19.36 -2.33
CA PHE A 147 5.61 18.52 -1.67
C PHE A 147 4.22 18.57 -2.33
N GLY A 148 4.11 18.94 -3.60
CA GLY A 148 2.82 19.09 -4.28
C GLY A 148 1.89 17.87 -4.16
N GLY A 149 2.41 16.66 -4.40
CA GLY A 149 1.67 15.41 -4.24
C GLY A 149 1.22 15.16 -2.79
N PRO A 150 2.12 15.15 -1.80
CA PRO A 150 1.77 15.02 -0.39
C PRO A 150 0.77 16.08 0.12
N ILE A 151 0.89 17.34 -0.31
CA ILE A 151 -0.07 18.40 0.04
C ILE A 151 -1.46 18.03 -0.49
N GLN A 152 -1.57 17.70 -1.79
CA GLN A 152 -2.83 17.33 -2.41
C GLN A 152 -3.47 16.13 -1.69
N ALA A 153 -2.69 15.05 -1.48
CA ALA A 153 -3.14 13.88 -0.75
C ALA A 153 -3.64 14.23 0.66
N GLY A 154 -2.85 15.03 1.40
CA GLY A 154 -3.18 15.39 2.77
C GLY A 154 -4.49 16.14 2.90
N LEU A 155 -4.76 17.06 1.97
CA LEU A 155 -6.02 17.80 1.89
C LEU A 155 -7.19 16.88 1.51
N ASN A 156 -7.00 16.00 0.54
CA ASN A 156 -8.04 15.10 0.06
C ASN A 156 -8.50 14.10 1.14
N ILE A 157 -7.55 13.58 1.94
CA ILE A 157 -7.85 12.54 2.95
C ILE A 157 -8.14 13.11 4.35
N ALA A 158 -8.01 14.42 4.55
CA ALA A 158 -8.12 15.06 5.87
C ALA A 158 -9.46 14.76 6.55
N LEU A 159 -10.57 14.92 5.82
CA LEU A 159 -11.91 14.69 6.34
C LEU A 159 -12.15 13.20 6.61
N ALA A 160 -11.83 12.32 5.66
CA ALA A 160 -12.01 10.88 5.80
C ALA A 160 -11.24 10.33 7.02
N LEU A 161 -10.00 10.78 7.23
CA LEU A 161 -9.23 10.39 8.42
C LEU A 161 -9.78 10.98 9.71
N LYS A 162 -10.31 12.22 9.70
CA LYS A 162 -10.99 12.81 10.87
C LYS A 162 -12.24 12.02 11.27
N GLU A 163 -13.03 11.58 10.30
CA GLU A 163 -14.24 10.80 10.55
C GLU A 163 -13.91 9.38 11.03
N ALA A 164 -12.79 8.81 10.58
CA ALA A 164 -12.38 7.45 10.93
C ALA A 164 -11.57 7.34 12.24
N SER A 165 -10.89 8.41 12.69
CA SER A 165 -10.17 8.41 13.96
C SER A 165 -10.22 9.77 14.66
N ALA A 166 -10.54 9.75 15.96
CA ALA A 166 -10.51 10.94 16.81
C ALA A 166 -9.09 11.34 17.23
N ASP A 167 -8.12 10.41 17.18
CA ASP A 167 -6.75 10.65 17.63
C ASP A 167 -5.95 11.45 16.57
N PRO A 168 -5.47 12.68 16.87
CA PRO A 168 -4.63 13.43 15.97
C PRO A 168 -3.28 12.77 15.64
N GLN A 169 -2.70 11.98 16.54
CA GLN A 169 -1.43 11.29 16.31
C GLN A 169 -1.62 10.14 15.31
N GLU A 170 -2.61 9.27 15.54
CA GLU A 170 -2.95 8.21 14.58
C GLU A 170 -3.26 8.77 13.17
N ARG A 171 -4.03 9.87 13.10
CA ARG A 171 -4.29 10.54 11.80
C ARG A 171 -3.01 11.03 11.14
N GLN A 172 -2.05 11.57 11.89
CA GLN A 172 -0.75 12.00 11.37
C GLN A 172 0.05 10.81 10.83
N ASP A 173 0.12 9.72 11.58
CA ASP A 173 0.93 8.55 11.22
C ASP A 173 0.39 7.86 9.98
N VAL A 174 -0.94 7.71 9.89
CA VAL A 174 -1.61 7.18 8.68
C VAL A 174 -1.40 8.11 7.48
N ARG A 175 -1.46 9.45 7.68
CA ARG A 175 -1.19 10.41 6.59
C ARG A 175 0.25 10.33 6.09
N ALA A 176 1.22 10.21 6.99
CA ALA A 176 2.63 10.03 6.65
C ALA A 176 2.87 8.72 5.88
N LEU A 177 2.23 7.63 6.32
CA LEU A 177 2.21 6.36 5.59
C LEU A 177 1.59 6.52 4.19
N TYR A 178 0.48 7.25 4.08
CA TYR A 178 -0.17 7.51 2.80
C TYR A 178 0.78 8.22 1.83
N TYR A 179 1.51 9.24 2.30
CA TYR A 179 2.51 9.93 1.49
C TYR A 179 3.60 8.98 0.99
N ALA A 180 4.18 8.18 1.88
CA ALA A 180 5.26 7.27 1.54
C ALA A 180 4.80 6.16 0.57
N SER A 181 3.68 5.51 0.87
CA SER A 181 3.23 4.29 0.19
C SER A 181 2.34 4.54 -1.02
N VAL A 182 1.53 5.59 -1.03
CA VAL A 182 0.60 5.90 -2.14
C VAL A 182 1.17 6.96 -3.06
N VAL A 183 1.68 8.07 -2.52
CA VAL A 183 2.12 9.19 -3.36
C VAL A 183 3.51 8.92 -3.94
N VAL A 184 4.47 8.59 -3.07
CA VAL A 184 5.89 8.46 -3.45
C VAL A 184 6.18 7.10 -4.07
N ARG A 185 5.86 5.99 -3.38
CA ARG A 185 6.27 4.65 -3.80
C ARG A 185 5.22 3.88 -4.59
N GLN A 186 3.93 4.19 -4.41
CA GLN A 186 2.80 3.47 -5.02
C GLN A 186 2.91 1.94 -4.79
N SER A 187 3.26 1.55 -3.57
CA SER A 187 3.63 0.18 -3.20
C SER A 187 2.71 -0.37 -2.11
N LEU A 188 1.94 -1.39 -2.48
CA LEU A 188 1.10 -2.12 -1.54
C LEU A 188 1.93 -2.86 -0.48
N ALA A 189 3.06 -3.46 -0.86
CA ALA A 189 3.95 -4.12 0.10
C ALA A 189 4.46 -3.15 1.18
N LEU A 190 4.90 -1.94 0.80
CA LEU A 190 5.31 -0.92 1.77
C LEU A 190 4.16 -0.53 2.70
N MET A 191 2.95 -0.39 2.14
CA MET A 191 1.75 -0.08 2.90
C MET A 191 1.48 -1.16 3.95
N LEU A 192 1.38 -2.42 3.53
CA LEU A 192 1.12 -3.56 4.41
C LEU A 192 2.23 -3.74 5.46
N GLN A 193 3.49 -3.59 5.07
CA GLN A 193 4.63 -3.70 5.98
C GLN A 193 4.56 -2.64 7.09
N THR A 194 4.27 -1.39 6.72
CA THR A 194 4.24 -0.29 7.68
C THR A 194 3.00 -0.37 8.57
N LEU A 195 1.85 -0.77 8.03
CA LEU A 195 0.65 -1.04 8.82
C LEU A 195 0.91 -2.15 9.85
N LEU A 196 1.58 -3.24 9.44
CA LEU A 196 1.91 -4.34 10.35
C LEU A 196 2.88 -3.91 11.46
N LYS A 197 3.81 -2.98 11.17
CA LYS A 197 4.69 -2.39 12.19
C LYS A 197 3.94 -1.47 13.15
N MET A 198 3.02 -0.66 12.65
CA MET A 198 2.28 0.32 13.44
C MET A 198 1.22 -0.31 14.35
N TYR A 199 0.49 -1.30 13.82
CA TYR A 199 -0.67 -1.88 14.50
C TYR A 199 -0.45 -3.29 15.05
N GLY A 200 0.68 -3.93 14.68
CA GLY A 200 0.89 -5.35 14.97
C GLY A 200 -0.15 -6.25 14.29
N PRO A 201 -0.08 -7.56 14.52
CA PRO A 201 -1.00 -8.52 13.89
C PRO A 201 -2.44 -8.42 14.43
N THR A 202 -2.62 -7.96 15.66
CA THR A 202 -3.93 -7.90 16.34
C THR A 202 -4.79 -6.72 15.90
N GLU A 203 -4.19 -5.54 15.72
CA GLU A 203 -4.92 -4.34 15.29
C GLU A 203 -4.72 -4.02 13.81
N PHE A 204 -4.06 -4.92 13.06
CA PHE A 204 -3.77 -4.73 11.63
C PHE A 204 -5.00 -4.32 10.81
N SER A 205 -6.15 -4.95 11.07
CA SER A 205 -7.42 -4.66 10.39
C SER A 205 -7.90 -3.22 10.61
N LYS A 206 -7.63 -2.63 11.78
CA LYS A 206 -7.93 -1.22 12.07
C LYS A 206 -7.12 -0.31 11.15
N GLY A 207 -5.83 -0.54 11.04
CA GLY A 207 -4.93 0.21 10.15
C GLY A 207 -5.31 0.08 8.67
N VAL A 208 -5.67 -1.13 8.23
CA VAL A 208 -6.21 -1.38 6.89
C VAL A 208 -7.49 -0.58 6.65
N GLY A 209 -8.39 -0.53 7.63
CA GLY A 209 -9.62 0.27 7.57
C GLY A 209 -9.34 1.76 7.40
N LEU A 210 -8.40 2.32 8.16
CA LEU A 210 -7.98 3.72 8.05
C LEU A 210 -7.37 4.05 6.69
N MET A 211 -6.49 3.20 6.17
CA MET A 211 -5.93 3.38 4.82
C MET A 211 -6.99 3.23 3.71
N THR A 212 -7.96 2.34 3.89
CA THR A 212 -9.10 2.19 2.97
C THR A 212 -9.92 3.47 2.92
N GLN A 213 -10.24 4.08 4.07
CA GLN A 213 -10.95 5.37 4.13
C GLN A 213 -10.13 6.49 3.48
N ALA A 214 -8.82 6.53 3.70
CA ALA A 214 -7.95 7.51 3.05
C ALA A 214 -7.94 7.35 1.51
N LEU A 215 -7.84 6.13 0.99
CA LEU A 215 -7.89 5.86 -0.45
C LEU A 215 -9.23 6.30 -1.05
N ASN A 216 -10.35 5.98 -0.38
CA ASN A 216 -11.68 6.41 -0.83
C ASN A 216 -11.82 7.94 -0.82
N GLY A 217 -11.31 8.61 0.22
CA GLY A 217 -11.29 10.06 0.29
C GLY A 217 -10.51 10.70 -0.86
N ASP A 218 -9.34 10.16 -1.22
CA ASP A 218 -8.56 10.66 -2.35
C ASP A 218 -9.24 10.39 -3.69
N ILE A 219 -9.81 9.19 -3.90
CA ILE A 219 -10.57 8.85 -5.11
C ILE A 219 -11.76 9.80 -5.31
N ALA A 220 -12.48 10.12 -4.23
CA ALA A 220 -13.65 10.99 -4.25
C ALA A 220 -13.31 12.49 -4.44
N ALA A 221 -12.04 12.87 -4.28
CA ALA A 221 -11.63 14.25 -4.44
C ALA A 221 -11.72 14.73 -5.90
N HIS A 222 -11.93 16.04 -6.08
CA HIS A 222 -12.00 16.64 -7.43
C HIS A 222 -10.67 16.53 -8.20
N THR A 223 -9.55 16.56 -7.48
CA THR A 223 -8.21 16.39 -8.03
C THR A 223 -7.48 15.37 -7.18
N GLN A 224 -7.33 14.15 -7.70
CA GLN A 224 -6.66 13.05 -7.01
C GLN A 224 -5.16 13.32 -6.85
N SER A 225 -4.55 12.78 -5.79
CA SER A 225 -3.11 12.96 -5.55
C SER A 225 -2.21 12.19 -6.52
N VAL A 226 -2.71 11.08 -7.07
CA VAL A 226 -2.10 10.23 -8.11
C VAL A 226 -3.18 9.73 -9.07
N PRO A 227 -2.84 9.13 -10.23
CA PRO A 227 -3.84 8.64 -11.18
C PRO A 227 -4.86 7.68 -10.54
N THR A 228 -6.14 7.90 -10.77
CA THR A 228 -7.26 7.17 -10.14
C THR A 228 -7.18 5.65 -10.29
N GLU A 229 -6.73 5.16 -11.45
CA GLU A 229 -6.56 3.72 -11.68
C GLU A 229 -5.54 3.09 -10.71
N LYS A 230 -4.49 3.83 -10.33
CA LYS A 230 -3.51 3.36 -9.35
C LYS A 230 -4.11 3.32 -7.94
N LEU A 231 -4.91 4.33 -7.58
CA LEU A 231 -5.61 4.34 -6.29
C LEU A 231 -6.56 3.14 -6.18
N ARG A 232 -7.32 2.84 -7.24
CA ARG A 232 -8.21 1.68 -7.29
C ARG A 232 -7.45 0.36 -7.21
N LEU A 233 -6.29 0.25 -7.85
CA LEU A 233 -5.45 -0.94 -7.75
C LEU A 233 -4.95 -1.16 -6.32
N LEU A 234 -4.44 -0.12 -5.66
CA LEU A 234 -4.01 -0.18 -4.26
C LEU A 234 -5.17 -0.54 -3.34
N LEU A 235 -6.34 0.08 -3.53
CA LEU A 235 -7.56 -0.21 -2.78
C LEU A 235 -8.00 -1.67 -2.94
N LYS A 236 -8.00 -2.19 -4.17
CA LYS A 236 -8.32 -3.58 -4.46
C LYS A 236 -7.35 -4.53 -3.75
N GLY A 237 -6.05 -4.31 -3.90
CA GLY A 237 -5.05 -5.16 -3.27
C GLY A 237 -5.06 -5.08 -1.74
N LEU A 238 -5.42 -3.92 -1.17
CA LEU A 238 -5.66 -3.75 0.26
C LEU A 238 -6.90 -4.54 0.73
N GLY A 239 -7.96 -4.60 -0.07
CA GLY A 239 -9.15 -5.43 0.20
C GLY A 239 -8.86 -6.93 0.20
N GLU A 240 -7.83 -7.38 -0.51
CA GLU A 240 -7.38 -8.78 -0.59
C GLU A 240 -6.51 -9.22 0.61
N CYS A 241 -6.57 -8.52 1.75
CA CYS A 241 -5.82 -8.82 2.99
C CYS A 241 -5.95 -10.26 3.55
N ARG A 242 -6.86 -11.10 3.02
CA ARG A 242 -6.88 -12.55 3.30
C ARG A 242 -5.53 -13.20 2.99
N GLU A 243 -4.87 -12.75 1.93
CA GLU A 243 -3.55 -13.24 1.52
C GLU A 243 -2.48 -13.00 2.59
N LEU A 244 -2.59 -11.93 3.39
CA LEU A 244 -1.60 -11.62 4.44
C LEU A 244 -1.61 -12.67 5.56
N ARG A 245 -2.79 -13.14 5.96
CA ARG A 245 -2.89 -14.25 6.93
C ARG A 245 -2.35 -15.55 6.35
N SER A 246 -2.61 -15.81 5.06
CA SER A 246 -2.08 -17.02 4.40
C SER A 246 -0.55 -17.00 4.36
N VAL A 247 0.07 -15.87 3.99
CA VAL A 247 1.53 -15.75 3.95
C VAL A 247 2.14 -15.81 5.35
N LEU A 248 1.47 -15.27 6.37
CA LEU A 248 1.90 -15.44 7.76
C LEU A 248 1.91 -16.92 8.17
N GLY A 249 0.85 -17.67 7.85
CA GLY A 249 0.80 -19.11 8.09
C GLY A 249 1.89 -19.89 7.34
N ASN A 250 2.24 -19.45 6.12
CA ASN A 250 3.39 -20.01 5.39
C ASN A 250 4.73 -19.72 6.09
N CYS A 251 4.89 -18.51 6.66
CA CYS A 251 6.07 -18.17 7.46
C CYS A 251 6.18 -19.06 8.70
N GLU A 252 5.06 -19.29 9.42
CA GLU A 252 5.01 -20.20 10.57
C GLU A 252 5.41 -21.63 10.18
N ALA A 253 4.83 -22.15 9.09
CA ALA A 253 5.12 -23.49 8.60
C ALA A 253 6.57 -23.65 8.14
N LEU A 254 7.14 -22.61 7.53
CA LEU A 254 8.55 -22.58 7.12
C LEU A 254 9.47 -22.62 8.35
N ILE A 255 9.21 -21.80 9.36
CA ILE A 255 9.99 -21.73 10.60
C ILE A 255 9.98 -23.08 11.33
N GLN A 256 8.80 -23.72 11.42
CA GLN A 256 8.67 -25.07 11.97
C GLN A 256 9.45 -26.12 11.17
N ARG A 257 9.35 -26.08 9.83
CA ARG A 257 10.04 -27.02 8.94
C ARG A 257 11.56 -26.91 9.02
N LEU A 258 12.08 -25.69 9.17
CA LEU A 258 13.51 -25.44 9.35
C LEU A 258 13.97 -25.61 10.81
N SER A 259 13.04 -25.78 11.76
CA SER A 259 13.33 -25.93 13.20
C SER A 259 14.17 -24.78 13.75
N VAL A 260 13.85 -23.55 13.35
CA VAL A 260 14.55 -22.34 13.77
C VAL A 260 13.70 -21.56 14.78
N ASP A 261 14.35 -20.91 15.74
CA ASP A 261 13.69 -19.97 16.65
C ASP A 261 13.63 -18.60 15.98
N TYR A 262 12.53 -18.32 15.29
CA TYR A 262 12.32 -17.07 14.57
C TYR A 262 10.87 -16.60 14.69
N ASN A 263 10.66 -15.29 14.71
CA ASN A 263 9.32 -14.73 14.75
C ASN A 263 8.69 -14.71 13.34
N PRO A 264 7.54 -15.35 13.12
CA PRO A 264 6.85 -15.36 11.82
C PRO A 264 6.47 -13.97 11.30
N VAL A 265 6.12 -13.04 12.20
CA VAL A 265 5.76 -11.66 11.84
C VAL A 265 6.98 -10.91 11.30
N ASP A 266 8.15 -11.12 11.90
CA ASP A 266 9.40 -10.50 11.43
C ASP A 266 9.81 -11.06 10.06
N LEU A 267 9.58 -12.34 9.81
CA LEU A 267 9.81 -12.96 8.49
C LEU A 267 8.85 -12.39 7.43
N LEU A 268 7.56 -12.26 7.76
CA LEU A 268 6.59 -11.61 6.90
C LEU A 268 6.98 -10.15 6.60
N GLN A 269 7.42 -9.39 7.61
CA GLN A 269 7.92 -8.03 7.40
C GLN A 269 9.12 -7.99 6.46
N ARG A 270 10.03 -8.95 6.54
CA ARG A 270 11.15 -9.08 5.59
C ARG A 270 10.68 -9.37 4.17
N PHE A 271 9.75 -10.31 3.99
CA PHE A 271 9.19 -10.63 2.67
C PHE A 271 8.47 -9.44 2.03
N LEU A 272 7.70 -8.68 2.81
CA LEU A 272 7.11 -7.43 2.34
C LEU A 272 8.18 -6.39 1.98
N GLY A 273 9.28 -6.34 2.73
CA GLY A 273 10.46 -5.54 2.38
C GLY A 273 11.03 -5.92 1.02
N TYR A 274 11.25 -7.21 0.76
CA TYR A 274 11.75 -7.69 -0.52
C TYR A 274 10.79 -7.40 -1.68
N ALA A 275 9.49 -7.51 -1.45
CA ALA A 275 8.47 -7.15 -2.44
C ALA A 275 8.47 -5.64 -2.75
N SER A 276 8.85 -4.80 -1.78
CA SER A 276 8.90 -3.34 -1.94
C SER A 276 10.20 -2.83 -2.55
N THR A 277 11.36 -3.33 -2.11
CA THR A 277 12.68 -2.78 -2.46
C THR A 277 13.60 -3.74 -3.21
N GLY A 278 13.18 -5.00 -3.39
CA GLY A 278 14.06 -6.06 -3.86
C GLY A 278 14.95 -6.63 -2.74
N ILE A 279 15.78 -7.60 -3.11
CA ILE A 279 16.72 -8.31 -2.25
C ILE A 279 18.06 -8.45 -2.97
N ASP A 280 19.17 -8.37 -2.22
CA ASP A 280 20.53 -8.51 -2.73
C ASP A 280 21.22 -9.79 -2.23
N SER A 281 22.36 -10.14 -2.84
CA SER A 281 23.12 -11.35 -2.46
C SER A 281 23.58 -11.33 -0.99
N PRO A 282 24.07 -10.21 -0.43
CA PRO A 282 24.41 -10.14 1.00
C PRO A 282 23.24 -10.48 1.92
N GLU A 283 22.02 -10.02 1.64
CA GLU A 283 20.84 -10.39 2.45
C GLU A 283 20.53 -11.89 2.31
N VAL A 284 20.59 -12.44 1.10
CA VAL A 284 20.39 -13.89 0.91
C VAL A 284 21.45 -14.70 1.67
N GLN A 285 22.71 -14.29 1.69
CA GLN A 285 23.76 -14.96 2.47
C GLN A 285 23.52 -14.85 3.98
N ARG A 286 23.00 -13.71 4.46
CA ARG A 286 22.57 -13.54 5.86
C ARG A 286 21.43 -14.50 6.20
N LEU A 287 20.39 -14.57 5.37
CA LEU A 287 19.29 -15.52 5.54
C LEU A 287 19.79 -16.97 5.55
N ALA A 288 20.71 -17.32 4.65
CA ALA A 288 21.30 -18.66 4.61
C ALA A 288 21.93 -19.02 5.95
N SER A 289 22.72 -18.09 6.52
CA SER A 289 23.42 -18.28 7.80
C SER A 289 22.48 -18.31 8.99
N GLU A 290 21.45 -17.45 8.98
CA GLU A 290 20.45 -17.32 10.04
C GLU A 290 19.54 -18.54 10.12
N PHE A 291 19.09 -19.06 8.98
CA PHE A 291 18.16 -20.19 8.92
C PHE A 291 18.83 -21.56 8.77
N GLY A 292 20.07 -21.61 8.29
CA GLY A 292 20.84 -22.85 8.08
C GLY A 292 22.06 -23.02 8.99
N GLY A 293 22.37 -22.05 9.85
CA GLY A 293 23.49 -22.12 10.79
C GLY A 293 24.86 -22.13 10.10
N THR A 294 25.78 -22.98 10.58
CA THR A 294 27.16 -23.08 10.05
C THR A 294 27.34 -24.16 8.99
N LEU A 295 26.43 -25.13 8.91
CA LEU A 295 26.55 -26.26 7.98
C LEU A 295 26.08 -25.85 6.57
N LEU A 296 26.96 -25.99 5.58
CA LEU A 296 26.70 -25.56 4.20
C LEU A 296 25.48 -26.25 3.57
N ALA A 297 25.32 -27.56 3.80
CA ALA A 297 24.15 -28.32 3.35
C ALA A 297 22.83 -27.79 3.95
N ALA A 298 22.84 -27.41 5.24
CA ALA A 298 21.68 -26.83 5.91
C ALA A 298 21.37 -25.43 5.38
N ARG A 299 22.39 -24.62 5.06
CA ARG A 299 22.23 -23.31 4.37
C ARG A 299 21.59 -23.47 3.00
N LEU A 300 22.04 -24.43 2.20
CA LEU A 300 21.45 -24.73 0.89
C LEU A 300 19.99 -25.21 1.01
N HIS A 301 19.69 -26.05 2.00
CA HIS A 301 18.32 -26.47 2.27
C HIS A 301 17.42 -25.29 2.66
N ALA A 302 17.88 -24.46 3.60
CA ALA A 302 17.16 -23.26 4.04
C ALA A 302 16.90 -22.28 2.88
N LEU A 303 17.89 -22.02 2.03
CA LEU A 303 17.71 -21.14 0.87
C LEU A 303 16.73 -21.68 -0.16
N ASN A 304 16.69 -23.00 -0.38
CA ASN A 304 15.69 -23.61 -1.26
C ASN A 304 14.27 -23.37 -0.74
N GLU A 305 14.05 -23.62 0.55
CA GLU A 305 12.77 -23.40 1.23
C GLU A 305 12.36 -21.92 1.21
N LEU A 306 13.26 -21.01 1.61
CA LEU A 306 13.04 -19.57 1.58
C LEU A 306 12.73 -19.06 0.16
N SER A 307 13.44 -19.54 -0.87
CA SER A 307 13.19 -19.09 -2.24
C SER A 307 11.79 -19.49 -2.74
N ARG A 308 11.27 -20.62 -2.26
CA ARG A 308 9.91 -21.08 -2.56
C ARG A 308 8.90 -20.17 -1.91
N GLU A 309 9.08 -19.83 -0.63
CA GLU A 309 8.16 -18.94 0.08
C GLU A 309 8.18 -17.52 -0.50
N VAL A 310 9.36 -16.99 -0.85
CA VAL A 310 9.49 -15.70 -1.54
C VAL A 310 8.76 -15.72 -2.88
N LYS A 311 8.85 -16.80 -3.65
CA LYS A 311 8.10 -16.96 -4.91
C LYS A 311 6.58 -17.09 -4.67
N ALA A 312 6.16 -17.62 -3.52
CA ALA A 312 4.75 -17.79 -3.17
C ALA A 312 4.10 -16.50 -2.66
N VAL A 313 4.87 -15.47 -2.32
CA VAL A 313 4.33 -14.14 -1.98
C VAL A 313 3.44 -13.62 -3.12
N PRO A 314 2.20 -13.17 -2.84
CA PRO A 314 1.25 -12.71 -3.85
C PRO A 314 1.84 -11.71 -4.82
N ILE A 315 1.63 -11.94 -6.12
CA ILE A 315 2.19 -11.09 -7.18
C ILE A 315 1.78 -9.62 -7.06
N ALA A 316 0.59 -9.36 -6.51
CA ALA A 316 0.06 -8.01 -6.30
C ALA A 316 0.84 -7.18 -5.28
N TRP A 317 1.69 -7.80 -4.45
CA TRP A 317 2.52 -7.09 -3.48
C TRP A 317 3.86 -6.67 -4.08
N TRP A 318 4.32 -7.39 -5.10
CA TRP A 318 5.51 -7.04 -5.85
C TRP A 318 5.24 -5.81 -6.71
N LEU A 319 6.30 -5.05 -7.01
CA LEU A 319 6.23 -3.94 -7.96
C LEU A 319 5.71 -4.41 -9.33
N ASP A 320 6.17 -5.58 -9.75
CA ASP A 320 5.82 -6.27 -10.98
C ASP A 320 6.34 -7.73 -10.94
N ALA A 321 5.98 -8.53 -11.93
CA ALA A 321 6.45 -9.92 -12.01
C ALA A 321 7.96 -10.07 -12.24
N GLN A 322 8.61 -9.04 -12.81
CA GLN A 322 10.05 -9.05 -13.05
C GLN A 322 10.83 -8.88 -11.75
N SER A 323 10.35 -8.07 -10.82
CA SER A 323 10.96 -7.85 -9.51
C SER A 323 10.90 -9.10 -8.64
N GLN A 324 9.79 -9.86 -8.66
CA GLN A 324 9.71 -11.18 -8.04
C GLN A 324 10.72 -12.16 -8.67
N ALA A 325 10.76 -12.23 -10.01
CA ALA A 325 11.68 -13.12 -10.71
C ALA A 325 13.15 -12.76 -10.43
N ALA A 326 13.47 -11.46 -10.32
CA ALA A 326 14.78 -10.97 -9.95
C ALA A 326 15.15 -11.40 -8.51
N ALA A 327 14.24 -11.24 -7.54
CA ALA A 327 14.47 -11.68 -6.17
C ALA A 327 14.77 -13.19 -6.10
N VAL A 328 13.95 -14.02 -6.74
CA VAL A 328 14.17 -15.49 -6.80
C VAL A 328 15.49 -15.83 -7.52
N LYS A 329 15.91 -15.04 -8.52
CA LYS A 329 17.20 -15.24 -9.21
C LYS A 329 18.38 -14.99 -8.27
N VAL A 330 18.30 -14.00 -7.38
CA VAL A 330 19.37 -13.74 -6.39
C VAL A 330 19.55 -14.96 -5.47
N PHE A 331 18.46 -15.56 -4.99
CA PHE A 331 18.52 -16.82 -4.24
C PHE A 331 19.24 -17.93 -5.01
N LYS A 332 18.89 -18.13 -6.28
CA LYS A 332 19.51 -19.16 -7.13
C LYS A 332 21.01 -18.92 -7.34
N ASN A 333 21.42 -17.67 -7.52
CA ASN A 333 22.84 -17.33 -7.70
C ASN A 333 23.65 -17.67 -6.45
N VAL A 334 23.17 -17.28 -5.26
CA VAL A 334 23.84 -17.61 -4.00
C VAL A 334 23.86 -19.11 -3.74
N MET A 335 22.77 -19.83 -4.02
CA MET A 335 22.76 -21.30 -3.93
C MET A 335 23.79 -21.96 -4.86
N LEU A 336 23.97 -21.44 -6.08
CA LEU A 336 24.99 -21.94 -7.01
C LEU A 336 26.42 -21.70 -6.49
N GLU A 337 26.67 -20.55 -5.86
CA GLU A 337 27.95 -20.22 -5.23
C GLU A 337 28.24 -21.17 -4.06
N LEU A 338 27.30 -21.32 -3.11
CA LEU A 338 27.44 -22.23 -1.98
C LEU A 338 27.59 -23.69 -2.42
N ALA A 339 26.88 -24.14 -3.46
CA ALA A 339 27.04 -25.50 -4.00
C ALA A 339 28.40 -25.72 -4.70
N ARG A 340 29.06 -24.66 -5.20
CA ARG A 340 30.44 -24.76 -5.70
C ARG A 340 31.42 -24.90 -4.55
N GLU A 341 31.24 -24.11 -3.49
CA GLU A 341 32.04 -24.23 -2.26
C GLU A 341 31.92 -25.62 -1.64
N GLU A 342 30.71 -26.18 -1.57
CA GLU A 342 30.46 -27.52 -1.01
C GLU A 342 31.22 -28.60 -1.78
N ARG A 343 31.15 -28.56 -3.11
CA ARG A 343 31.87 -29.50 -3.98
C ARG A 343 33.38 -29.31 -3.90
N GLY A 344 33.87 -28.08 -3.78
CA GLY A 344 35.28 -27.79 -3.56
C GLY A 344 35.79 -28.33 -2.23
N HIS A 345 35.00 -28.21 -1.16
CA HIS A 345 35.31 -28.79 0.15
C HIS A 345 35.28 -30.32 0.14
N LEU A 346 34.34 -30.95 -0.58
CA LEU A 346 34.25 -32.40 -0.72
C LEU A 346 35.39 -33.01 -1.57
N GLN A 347 36.05 -32.22 -2.44
CA GLN A 347 37.21 -32.67 -3.23
C GLN A 347 38.55 -32.57 -2.47
N LEU A 348 38.60 -31.87 -1.34
CA LEU A 348 39.82 -31.65 -0.56
C LEU A 348 40.20 -32.70 0.52
N PRO A 349 39.47 -33.80 0.80
CA PRO A 349 39.99 -34.88 1.63
C PRO A 349 40.50 -36.04 0.74
N GLY A 350 41.81 -36.04 0.42
CA GLY A 350 42.52 -37.31 0.15
C GLY A 350 43.33 -37.50 -1.14
N GLU A 351 43.80 -36.47 -1.85
CA GLU A 351 44.87 -36.67 -2.87
C GLU A 351 46.27 -36.36 -2.31
N THR A 352 46.68 -37.05 -1.26
CA THR A 352 48.10 -37.44 -1.14
C THR A 352 48.27 -38.77 -1.88
N ARG A 353 48.41 -38.70 -3.20
CA ARG A 353 49.00 -39.80 -3.97
C ARG A 353 50.47 -39.88 -3.57
N THR A 354 50.80 -40.81 -2.68
CA THR A 354 52.17 -41.31 -2.53
C THR A 354 52.51 -42.07 -3.81
N PHE A 355 53.29 -41.44 -4.69
CA PHE A 355 54.00 -42.14 -5.75
C PHE A 355 55.19 -42.86 -5.11
N GLY A 356 55.17 -44.19 -5.19
CA GLY A 356 56.31 -45.06 -4.90
C GLY A 356 57.23 -45.22 -6.09
#